data_AF-A0A1Y2M770-F1
#
_entry.id   AF-A0A1Y2M770-F1
#
_cell.length_a   1.000
_cell.length_b   1.000
_cell.length_c   1.000
_cell.angle_alpha   90.00
_cell.angle_beta   90.00
_cell.angle_gamma   90.00
#
_symmetry.space_group_name_H-M   'P 1'
#
loop_
_entity.id
_entity.type
_entity.pdbx_description
1 polymer ?
#
loop_
_entity_poly.entity_id
_entity_poly.type
_entity_poly.pdbx_seq_one_letter_code
_entity_poly.pdbx_strand_id
1 'polypeptide(L)'
;MEHTTLNGDRERHYPGCVNVSFAYVEGESLLMALKDIALSSGSACTSASLEPSYVLRALGSSDESAHSSIRFGIGRFTTDAEIDYVLKAVKERVTFLRELSPLWELVQEGVDLNTIEWSQH
;
A
#
# COMPACT_ATOMS: atom_id res chain seq x y z
N MET A 1 4.26 -1.09 -11.96
CA MET A 1 5.21 -0.91 -10.84
C MET A 1 5.38 -2.27 -10.21
N GLU A 2 6.61 -2.72 -9.99
CA GLU A 2 6.87 -4.06 -9.42
C GLU A 2 6.41 -4.14 -7.96
N HIS A 3 6.17 -5.35 -7.47
CA HIS A 3 5.79 -5.63 -6.08
C HIS A 3 4.61 -4.78 -5.60
N THR A 4 3.60 -4.63 -6.45
CA THR A 4 2.38 -3.85 -6.22
C THR A 4 1.19 -4.74 -6.55
N THR A 5 0.25 -4.84 -5.62
CA THR A 5 -0.88 -5.78 -5.72
C THR A 5 -2.20 -5.05 -5.55
N LEU A 6 -3.14 -5.27 -6.47
CA LEU A 6 -4.53 -4.86 -6.30
C LEU A 6 -5.20 -5.79 -5.28
N ASN A 7 -5.81 -5.22 -4.25
CA ASN A 7 -6.57 -5.97 -3.26
C ASN A 7 -8.02 -6.10 -3.72
N GLY A 8 -8.48 -7.34 -3.90
CA GLY A 8 -9.83 -7.67 -4.36
C GLY A 8 -9.87 -8.21 -5.79
N ASP A 9 -11.08 -8.35 -6.34
CA ASP A 9 -11.32 -8.92 -7.66
C ASP A 9 -11.11 -7.89 -8.78
N ARG A 10 -10.35 -8.24 -9.83
CA ARG A 10 -10.02 -7.33 -10.93
C ARG A 10 -11.21 -7.01 -11.84
N GLU A 11 -12.17 -7.92 -11.97
CA GLU A 11 -13.34 -7.78 -12.84
C GLU A 11 -14.59 -7.39 -12.06
N ARG A 12 -14.73 -7.87 -10.81
CA ARG A 12 -15.90 -7.69 -9.96
C ARG A 12 -15.61 -6.76 -8.78
N HIS A 13 -15.27 -5.50 -9.07
CA HIS A 13 -15.05 -4.48 -8.06
C HIS A 13 -15.90 -3.22 -8.29
N TYR A 14 -16.04 -2.42 -7.24
CA TYR A 14 -16.61 -1.08 -7.36
C TYR A 14 -15.52 -0.10 -7.84
N PRO A 15 -15.69 0.57 -8.99
CA PRO A 15 -14.63 1.40 -9.59
C PRO A 15 -14.25 2.62 -8.75
N GLY A 16 -15.13 3.08 -7.86
CA GLY A 16 -14.83 4.19 -6.96
C GLY A 16 -13.98 3.82 -5.75
N CYS A 17 -13.60 2.54 -5.59
CA CYS A 17 -12.79 2.05 -4.48
C CYS A 17 -11.66 1.19 -5.01
N VAL A 18 -10.47 1.77 -5.12
CA VAL A 18 -9.26 1.07 -5.55
C VAL A 18 -8.37 0.88 -4.34
N ASN A 19 -8.11 -0.36 -3.93
CA ASN A 19 -7.25 -0.69 -2.79
C ASN A 19 -6.00 -1.42 -3.29
N VAL A 20 -4.81 -0.89 -2.99
CA VAL A 20 -3.53 -1.39 -3.51
C VAL A 20 -2.53 -1.53 -2.38
N SER A 21 -1.84 -2.66 -2.32
CA SER A 21 -0.70 -2.89 -1.42
C SER A 21 0.62 -2.65 -2.15
N PHE A 22 1.54 -1.94 -1.48
CA PHE A 22 2.87 -1.62 -1.97
C PHE A 22 3.92 -2.32 -1.10
N ALA A 23 4.37 -3.51 -1.51
CA ALA A 23 5.35 -4.23 -0.70
C ALA A 23 6.65 -3.44 -0.53
N TYR A 24 7.31 -3.70 0.60
CA TYR A 24 8.56 -3.08 1.07
C TYR A 24 8.45 -1.58 1.38
N VAL A 25 7.23 -1.08 1.50
CA VAL A 25 6.91 0.28 1.93
C VAL A 25 5.99 0.20 3.15
N GLU A 26 6.29 1.01 4.16
CA GLU A 26 5.42 1.14 5.32
C GLU A 26 4.25 2.08 5.02
N GLY A 27 3.02 1.66 5.30
CA GLY A 27 1.81 2.38 4.90
C GLY A 27 1.64 3.76 5.56
N GLU A 28 2.05 3.91 6.83
CA GLU A 28 2.00 5.22 7.51
C GLU A 28 2.97 6.21 6.88
N SER A 29 4.22 5.79 6.63
CA SER A 29 5.21 6.58 5.89
C SER A 29 4.70 7.01 4.52
N LEU A 30 4.04 6.11 3.78
CA LEU A 30 3.44 6.44 2.47
C LEU A 30 2.29 7.44 2.58
N LEU A 31 1.41 7.28 3.59
CA LEU A 31 0.33 8.22 3.84
C LEU A 31 0.86 9.61 4.19
N MET A 32 1.90 9.70 5.02
CA MET A 32 2.60 10.95 5.34
C MET A 32 3.26 11.58 4.11
N ALA A 33 3.83 10.76 3.22
CA ALA A 33 4.46 11.21 1.99
C ALA A 33 3.46 11.75 0.95
N LEU A 34 2.19 11.34 1.04
CA LEU A 34 1.07 11.72 0.17
C LEU A 34 0.08 12.67 0.88
N LYS A 35 0.54 13.45 1.87
CA LYS A 35 -0.29 14.30 2.73
C LYS A 35 -1.18 15.33 2.03
N ASP A 36 -0.88 15.66 0.79
CA ASP A 36 -1.64 16.58 -0.06
C ASP A 36 -2.78 15.88 -0.84
N ILE A 37 -2.89 14.56 -0.72
CA ILE A 37 -3.94 13.74 -1.33
C ILE A 37 -4.78 13.11 -0.21
N ALA A 38 -6.10 13.29 -0.25
CA ALA A 38 -7.01 12.69 0.72
C ALA A 38 -7.13 11.17 0.50
N LEU A 39 -6.39 10.39 1.28
CA LEU A 39 -6.30 8.92 1.18
C LEU A 39 -6.66 8.24 2.50
N SER A 40 -6.80 6.91 2.46
CA SER A 40 -6.96 6.08 3.66
C SER A 40 -6.06 4.85 3.61
N SER A 41 -5.49 4.46 4.76
CA SER A 41 -4.78 3.18 4.95
C SER A 41 -5.68 2.18 5.68
N GLY A 42 -5.64 0.91 5.29
CA GLY A 42 -6.42 -0.18 5.91
C GLY A 42 -7.96 -0.10 5.76
N SER A 43 -8.70 -0.81 6.62
CA SER A 43 -10.18 -0.89 6.61
C SER A 43 -10.89 0.21 7.38
N ALA A 44 -10.17 0.99 8.19
CA ALA A 44 -10.75 2.07 8.97
C ALA A 44 -9.78 3.25 9.00
N CYS A 45 -10.28 4.42 8.63
CA CYS A 45 -9.62 5.68 8.96
C CYS A 45 -9.46 5.71 10.48
N THR A 46 -8.22 5.64 10.98
CA THR A 46 -7.84 5.75 12.39
C THR A 46 -8.45 4.70 13.34
N SER A 47 -7.87 3.50 13.39
CA SER A 47 -7.78 2.77 14.66
C SER A 47 -6.53 3.29 15.38
N ALA A 48 -6.63 3.66 16.66
CA ALA A 48 -5.45 3.98 17.47
C ALA A 48 -4.54 2.75 17.72
N SER A 49 -4.92 1.57 17.21
CA SER A 49 -4.10 0.36 17.24
C SER A 49 -3.42 0.12 15.90
N LEU A 50 -2.14 -0.26 15.98
CA LEU A 50 -1.26 -0.64 14.87
C LEU A 50 -1.66 -2.00 14.25
N GLU A 51 -2.95 -2.31 14.19
CA GLU A 51 -3.45 -3.61 13.77
C GLU A 51 -3.70 -3.66 12.26
N PRO A 52 -3.25 -4.70 11.56
CA PRO A 52 -3.50 -4.84 10.13
C PRO A 52 -5.00 -5.00 9.85
N SER A 53 -5.43 -4.55 8.67
CA SER A 53 -6.84 -4.60 8.27
C SER A 53 -7.40 -6.02 8.38
N TYR A 54 -8.40 -6.21 9.25
CA TYR A 54 -9.08 -7.50 9.41
C TYR A 54 -9.81 -7.94 8.12
N VAL A 55 -10.22 -6.99 7.27
CA VAL A 55 -10.82 -7.29 5.96
C VAL A 55 -9.78 -7.87 5.01
N LEU A 56 -8.60 -7.26 4.92
CA LEU A 56 -7.53 -7.78 4.05
C LEU A 56 -7.01 -9.13 4.55
N ARG A 57 -6.88 -9.31 5.87
CA ARG A 57 -6.58 -10.61 6.48
C ARG A 57 -7.62 -11.67 6.08
N ALA A 58 -8.91 -11.35 6.13
CA ALA A 58 -9.98 -12.26 5.72
C ALA A 58 -9.95 -12.58 4.21
N LEU A 59 -9.39 -11.69 3.38
CA LEU A 59 -9.15 -11.92 1.96
C LEU A 59 -7.84 -12.69 1.68
N GLY A 60 -7.10 -13.08 2.72
CA GLY A 60 -5.85 -13.85 2.61
C GLY A 60 -4.60 -13.00 2.41
N SER A 61 -4.65 -11.68 2.59
CA SER A 61 -3.45 -10.84 2.62
C SER A 61 -2.61 -11.14 3.86
N SER A 62 -1.28 -11.15 3.69
CA SER A 62 -0.36 -11.15 4.83
C SER A 62 -0.47 -9.84 5.62
N ASP A 63 -0.07 -9.87 6.89
CA ASP A 63 -0.10 -8.69 7.76
C ASP A 63 0.75 -7.55 7.18
N GLU A 64 1.94 -7.86 6.64
CA GLU A 64 2.81 -6.91 5.94
C GLU A 64 2.13 -6.27 4.73
N SER A 65 1.42 -7.07 3.93
CA SER A 65 0.67 -6.56 2.78
C SER A 65 -0.52 -5.70 3.22
N ALA A 66 -1.15 -6.04 4.35
CA ALA A 66 -2.25 -5.28 4.90
C ALA A 66 -1.78 -3.92 5.46
N HIS A 67 -0.60 -3.88 6.09
CA HIS A 67 0.03 -2.66 6.60
C HIS A 67 0.49 -1.70 5.49
N SER A 68 0.84 -2.23 4.32
CA SER A 68 1.26 -1.45 3.16
C SER A 68 0.12 -1.11 2.19
N SER A 69 -1.14 -1.28 2.61
CA SER A 69 -2.32 -1.05 1.78
C SER A 69 -2.82 0.40 1.83
N ILE A 70 -3.10 0.97 0.67
CA ILE A 70 -3.72 2.29 0.51
C ILE A 70 -5.00 2.14 -0.31
N ARG A 71 -6.08 2.78 0.17
CA ARG A 71 -7.36 2.87 -0.53
C ARG A 71 -7.57 4.27 -1.11
N PHE A 72 -7.74 4.30 -2.42
CA PHE A 72 -8.08 5.48 -3.22
C PHE A 72 -9.59 5.52 -3.46
N GLY A 73 -10.21 6.64 -3.10
CA GLY A 73 -11.61 6.92 -3.38
C GLY A 73 -11.74 7.76 -4.63
N ILE A 74 -12.44 7.26 -5.65
CA ILE A 74 -12.73 7.98 -6.88
C ILE A 74 -14.22 8.30 -6.90
N GLY A 75 -14.54 9.60 -7.00
CA GLY A 75 -15.90 10.11 -6.87
C GLY A 75 -16.35 10.89 -8.10
N ARG A 76 -17.59 11.41 -8.03
CA ARG A 76 -18.22 12.21 -9.10
C ARG A 76 -17.40 13.43 -9.52
N PHE A 77 -16.63 14.00 -8.60
CA PHE A 77 -15.87 15.23 -8.82
C PHE A 77 -14.39 14.98 -9.10
N THR A 78 -13.95 13.73 -9.09
CA THR A 78 -12.57 13.37 -9.42
C THR A 78 -12.35 13.54 -10.92
N THR A 79 -11.25 14.20 -11.28
CA THR A 79 -10.86 14.48 -12.66
C THR A 79 -9.69 13.61 -13.10
N ASP A 80 -9.55 13.39 -14.41
CA ASP A 80 -8.41 12.64 -14.96
C ASP A 80 -7.07 13.31 -14.61
N ALA A 81 -7.03 14.65 -14.54
CA ALA A 81 -5.83 15.39 -14.14
C ALA A 81 -5.43 15.12 -12.68
N GLU A 82 -6.40 14.99 -11.76
CA GLU A 82 -6.13 14.58 -10.38
C GLU A 82 -5.65 13.13 -10.32
N ILE A 83 -6.22 12.24 -11.14
CA ILE A 83 -5.77 10.85 -11.23
C ILE A 83 -4.30 10.80 -11.69
N ASP A 84 -3.95 11.52 -12.75
CA ASP A 84 -2.58 11.59 -13.27
C ASP A 84 -1.60 12.15 -12.22
N TYR A 85 -2.02 13.19 -11.49
CA TYR A 85 -1.26 13.75 -10.38
C TYR A 85 -0.99 12.70 -9.30
N VAL A 86 -2.04 12.00 -8.84
CA VAL A 86 -1.94 10.98 -7.80
C VAL A 86 -1.05 9.83 -8.27
N LEU A 87 -1.19 9.36 -9.51
CA LEU A 87 -0.36 8.29 -10.07
C LEU A 87 1.12 8.68 -10.08
N LYS A 88 1.45 9.91 -10.47
CA LYS A 88 2.81 10.43 -10.46
C LYS A 88 3.36 10.51 -9.03
N ALA A 89 2.59 11.10 -8.11
CA ALA A 89 2.99 11.24 -6.71
C ALA A 89 3.22 9.86 -6.04
N VAL A 90 2.29 8.91 -6.21
CA VAL A 90 2.43 7.55 -5.69
C VAL A 90 3.69 6.89 -6.22
N LYS A 91 3.95 6.97 -7.54
CA LYS A 91 5.14 6.36 -8.13
C LYS A 91 6.43 6.94 -7.56
N GLU A 92 6.52 8.27 -7.45
CA GLU A 92 7.68 8.95 -6.89
C GLU A 92 7.90 8.60 -5.41
N ARG A 93 6.84 8.64 -4.60
CA ARG A 93 6.93 8.36 -3.15
C ARG A 93 7.22 6.90 -2.83
N VAL A 94 6.58 5.96 -3.53
CA VAL A 94 6.85 4.52 -3.37
C VAL A 94 8.29 4.20 -3.76
N THR A 95 8.80 4.77 -4.84
CA THR A 95 10.19 4.56 -5.27
C THR A 95 11.16 5.07 -4.21
N PHE A 96 10.97 6.30 -3.75
CA PHE A 96 11.80 6.90 -2.69
C PHE A 96 11.77 6.10 -1.38
N LEU A 97 10.60 5.66 -0.92
CA LEU A 97 10.49 4.89 0.31
C LEU A 97 11.12 3.49 0.19
N ARG A 98 11.08 2.89 -1.00
CA ARG A 98 11.79 1.63 -1.27
C ARG A 98 13.30 1.78 -1.23
N GLU A 99 13.85 2.88 -1.75
CA GLU A 99 15.29 3.18 -1.66
C GLU A 99 15.78 3.31 -0.22
N LEU A 100 14.90 3.62 0.74
CA LEU A 100 15.19 3.69 2.17
C LEU A 100 14.90 2.39 2.92
N SER A 101 14.32 1.39 2.26
CA SER A 101 13.83 0.17 2.89
C SER A 101 14.90 -0.93 2.87
N PRO A 102 15.37 -1.41 4.03
CA PRO A 102 16.34 -2.52 4.07
C PRO A 102 15.77 -3.82 3.49
N LEU A 103 14.45 -4.00 3.56
CA LEU A 103 13.77 -5.16 2.94
C LEU A 103 13.85 -5.09 1.41
N TRP A 104 13.80 -3.88 0.85
CA TRP A 104 13.91 -3.71 -0.60
C TRP A 104 15.32 -4.00 -1.09
N GLU A 105 16.34 -3.56 -0.36
CA GLU A 105 17.75 -3.86 -0.65
C GLU A 105 18.00 -5.37 -0.74
N LEU A 106 17.55 -6.13 0.27
CA LEU A 106 17.67 -7.60 0.29
C LEU A 106 16.99 -8.27 -0.92
N VAL A 107 15.81 -7.79 -1.32
CA VAL A 107 15.08 -8.32 -2.49
C VAL A 107 15.81 -8.00 -3.78
N GLN A 108 16.43 -6.81 -3.91
CA GLN A 108 17.26 -6.46 -5.06
C GLN A 108 18.54 -7.32 -5.14
N GLU A 109 19.08 -7.75 -4.00
CA GLU A 109 20.18 -8.72 -3.92
C GLU A 109 19.75 -10.16 -4.20
N GLY A 110 18.45 -10.42 -4.40
CA GLY A 110 17.89 -11.73 -4.70
C GLY A 110 17.68 -12.63 -3.47
N VAL A 111 17.68 -12.06 -2.27
CA VAL A 111 17.41 -12.79 -1.02
C VAL A 111 15.91 -13.08 -0.90
N ASP A 112 15.55 -14.34 -0.66
CA ASP A 112 14.18 -14.71 -0.34
C ASP A 112 13.88 -14.38 1.13
N LEU A 113 13.09 -13.34 1.36
CA LEU A 113 12.72 -12.88 2.71
C LEU A 113 12.00 -13.96 3.54
N ASN A 114 11.38 -14.96 2.90
CA ASN A 114 10.75 -16.08 3.62
C ASN A 114 11.77 -17.03 4.25
N THR A 115 13.04 -16.93 3.85
CA THR A 115 14.14 -17.77 4.36
C THR A 115 14.89 -17.11 5.52
N ILE A 116 14.56 -15.85 5.84
CA ILE A 116 15.17 -15.10 6.94
C ILE A 116 14.41 -15.43 8.24
N GLU A 117 15.14 -15.89 9.26
CA GLU A 117 14.58 -16.02 10.61
C GLU A 117 14.48 -14.63 11.26
N TRP A 118 13.28 -14.08 11.26
CA TRP A 118 12.98 -12.82 11.93
C TRP A 118 12.84 -13.04 13.44
N SER A 119 13.49 -12.21 14.25
CA SER A 119 13.26 -12.19 15.70
C SER A 119 11.84 -11.70 15.97
N GLN A 120 10.95 -12.58 16.42
CA GLN A 120 9.60 -12.20 16.85
C GLN A 120 9.69 -11.29 18.09
N HIS A 121 9.09 -10.10 18.00
CA HIS A 121 8.75 -9.26 19.15
C HIS A 121 7.28 -9.41 19.50
#